data_AF-G5BK91-F1
#
_entry.id   AF-G5BK91-F1
#
_cell.length_a   1.000
_cell.length_b   1.000
_cell.length_c   1.000
_cell.angle_alpha   90.00
_cell.angle_beta   90.00
_cell.angle_gamma   90.00
#
_symmetry.space_group_name_H-M   'P 1'
#
loop_
_entity.id
_entity.type
_entity.pdbx_description
1 polymer ?
#
loop_
_entity_poly.entity_id
_entity_poly.type
_entity_poly.pdbx_seq_one_letter_code
_entity_poly.pdbx_strand_id
1 'polypeptide(L)'
;MIVQAISLLDDLDKELNNYIMCCREWYGWHFPELGKIISDNLTYCKCLQKVGGRKNYASAILSELLPEEVEAEVKAAAEISMGTEVSEEDICNILHLCTQVTEISEYRTQLYEYLQSQMMAIAPNVTVMVGELVGARLIAHAVEEEEEEEEDEKVLVVEEETSVKKKKKKDKKKHIKEEPDSEEEPCTSTAVRSPEKKKKKKKKKDMED
;
A
#
# COMPACT_ATOMS: atom_id res chain seq x y z
N MET A 1 9.43 8.84 -12.42
CA MET A 1 9.06 9.85 -11.41
C MET A 1 7.62 10.34 -11.55
N ILE A 2 7.13 10.71 -12.74
CA ILE A 2 5.71 11.10 -12.92
C ILE A 2 4.75 10.01 -12.42
N VAL A 3 4.97 8.76 -12.82
CA VAL A 3 4.14 7.61 -12.41
C VAL A 3 4.08 7.44 -10.89
N GLN A 4 5.22 7.58 -10.20
CA GLN A 4 5.28 7.52 -8.74
C GLN A 4 4.59 8.72 -8.09
N ALA A 5 4.72 9.92 -8.66
CA ALA A 5 4.10 11.13 -8.12
C ALA A 5 2.56 11.09 -8.22
N ILE A 6 2.01 10.56 -9.32
CA ILE A 6 0.55 10.41 -9.46
C ILE A 6 0.00 9.31 -8.53
N SER A 7 0.70 8.18 -8.40
CA SER A 7 0.34 7.16 -7.43
C SER A 7 0.36 7.70 -5.99
N LEU A 8 1.40 8.46 -5.62
CA LEU A 8 1.48 9.10 -4.31
C LEU A 8 0.33 10.09 -4.09
N LEU A 9 -0.03 10.88 -5.11
CA LEU A 9 -1.16 11.82 -5.04
C LEU A 9 -2.48 11.08 -4.76
N ASP A 10 -2.73 9.98 -5.47
CA ASP A 10 -3.95 9.18 -5.29
C ASP A 10 -3.97 8.47 -3.91
N ASP A 11 -2.82 8.08 -3.36
CA ASP A 11 -2.73 7.49 -2.01
C ASP A 11 -2.92 8.53 -0.90
N LEU A 12 -2.35 9.74 -1.05
CA LEU A 12 -2.60 10.85 -0.14
C LEU A 12 -4.09 11.20 -0.05
N ASP A 13 -4.82 11.16 -1.17
CA ASP A 13 -6.27 11.43 -1.17
C ASP A 13 -7.06 10.38 -0.36
N LYS A 14 -6.66 9.11 -0.42
CA LYS A 14 -7.27 8.03 0.38
C LYS A 14 -6.93 8.18 1.86
N GLU A 15 -5.67 8.43 2.18
CA GLU A 15 -5.20 8.59 3.57
C GLU A 15 -5.81 9.83 4.22
N LEU A 16 -5.87 10.95 3.50
CA LEU A 16 -6.50 12.18 3.97
C LEU A 16 -7.95 11.94 4.37
N ASN A 17 -8.72 11.24 3.54
CA ASN A 17 -10.11 10.91 3.88
C ASN A 17 -10.21 9.97 5.09
N ASN A 18 -9.31 8.98 5.21
CA ASN A 18 -9.29 8.06 6.35
C ASN A 18 -8.99 8.81 7.66
N TYR A 19 -7.97 9.68 7.67
CA TYR A 19 -7.63 10.48 8.84
C TYR A 19 -8.77 11.42 9.25
N ILE A 20 -9.44 12.06 8.30
CA ILE A 20 -10.60 12.91 8.57
C ILE A 20 -11.74 12.12 9.22
N MET A 21 -12.08 10.95 8.67
CA MET A 21 -13.15 10.12 9.24
C MET A 21 -12.79 9.66 10.65
N CYS A 22 -11.52 9.30 10.87
CA CYS A 22 -11.00 9.00 12.20
C CYS A 22 -11.14 10.21 13.15
N CYS A 23 -10.75 11.43 12.73
CA CYS A 23 -10.96 12.65 13.53
C CYS A 23 -12.41 12.89 13.91
N ARG A 24 -13.35 12.68 12.97
CA ARG A 24 -14.79 12.87 13.19
C ARG A 24 -15.35 11.87 14.18
N GLU A 25 -14.95 10.61 14.09
CA GLU A 25 -15.35 9.58 15.05
C GLU A 25 -14.76 9.85 16.43
N TRP A 26 -13.47 10.19 16.50
CA TRP A 26 -12.76 10.39 17.77
C TRP A 26 -13.31 11.60 18.54
N TYR A 27 -13.49 12.74 17.85
CA TYR A 27 -14.10 13.92 18.44
C TYR A 27 -15.63 13.80 18.59
N GLY A 28 -16.28 12.92 17.82
CA GLY A 28 -17.72 12.67 17.89
C GLY A 28 -18.18 12.18 19.27
N TRP A 29 -17.32 11.51 20.03
CA TRP A 29 -17.59 11.17 21.44
C TRP A 29 -17.75 12.42 22.32
N HIS A 30 -16.95 13.46 22.05
CA HIS A 30 -17.01 14.72 22.76
C HIS A 30 -18.09 15.66 22.22
N PHE A 31 -18.29 15.73 20.91
CA PHE A 31 -19.31 16.62 20.32
C PHE A 31 -19.91 16.01 19.04
N PRO A 32 -20.92 15.15 19.17
CA PRO A 32 -21.48 14.42 18.02
C PRO A 32 -22.26 15.30 17.04
N GLU A 33 -22.85 16.40 17.51
CA GLU A 33 -23.66 17.30 16.67
C GLU A 33 -22.82 18.12 15.70
N LEU A 34 -21.55 18.39 16.02
CA LEU A 34 -20.65 19.14 15.14
C LEU A 34 -20.47 18.46 13.78
N GLY A 35 -20.39 17.13 13.79
CA GLY A 35 -20.29 16.33 12.58
C GLY A 35 -21.55 16.35 11.72
N LYS A 36 -22.71 16.77 12.24
CA LYS A 36 -23.94 16.92 11.42
C LYS A 36 -24.05 18.32 10.83
N ILE A 37 -23.58 19.33 11.56
CA ILE A 37 -23.66 20.73 11.17
C ILE A 37 -22.60 21.05 10.09
N ILE A 38 -21.37 20.58 10.28
CA ILE A 38 -20.27 20.84 9.34
C ILE A 38 -20.14 19.64 8.38
N SER A 39 -20.53 19.84 7.12
CA SER A 39 -20.35 18.82 6.08
C SER A 39 -18.93 18.77 5.54
N ASP A 40 -18.26 19.92 5.43
CA ASP A 40 -16.91 20.01 4.87
C ASP A 40 -15.83 19.54 5.85
N ASN A 41 -14.99 18.63 5.36
CA ASN A 41 -14.02 17.92 6.17
C ASN A 41 -12.82 18.78 6.57
N LEU A 42 -12.30 19.61 5.64
CA LEU A 42 -11.15 20.47 5.93
C LEU A 42 -11.55 21.60 6.88
N THR A 43 -12.72 22.19 6.66
CA THR A 43 -13.28 23.19 7.57
C THR A 43 -13.49 22.60 8.95
N TYR A 44 -14.00 21.36 9.07
CA TYR A 44 -14.14 20.67 10.35
C TYR A 44 -12.81 20.61 11.14
N CYS A 45 -11.73 20.10 10.54
CA CYS A 45 -10.42 20.03 11.19
C CYS A 45 -9.88 21.41 11.62
N LYS A 46 -10.04 22.44 10.78
CA LYS A 46 -9.63 23.82 11.11
C LYS A 46 -10.44 24.41 12.27
N CYS A 47 -11.73 24.09 12.35
CA CYS A 47 -12.59 24.54 13.45
C CYS A 47 -12.20 23.89 14.77
N LEU A 48 -11.94 22.57 14.75
CA LEU A 48 -11.43 21.86 15.93
C LEU A 48 -10.12 22.49 16.40
N GLN A 49 -9.20 22.79 15.48
CA GLN A 49 -7.90 23.40 15.81
C GLN A 49 -8.03 24.75 16.52
N LYS A 50 -9.04 25.56 16.16
CA LYS A 50 -9.27 26.90 16.74
C LYS A 50 -9.95 26.85 18.11
N VAL A 51 -10.87 25.92 18.32
CA VAL A 51 -11.72 25.90 19.52
C VAL A 51 -11.24 24.91 20.57
N GLY A 52 -10.83 23.71 20.13
CA GLY A 52 -10.50 22.60 21.01
C GLY A 52 -11.73 22.05 21.73
N GLY A 53 -11.87 22.35 23.02
CA GLY A 53 -12.92 21.78 23.88
C GLY A 53 -14.27 22.49 23.78
N ARG A 54 -15.36 21.80 24.18
CA ARG A 54 -16.73 22.33 24.14
C ARG A 54 -16.92 23.67 24.88
N LYS A 55 -16.23 23.85 26.00
CA LYS A 55 -16.31 25.05 26.86
C LYS A 55 -15.83 26.32 26.15
N ASN A 56 -14.94 26.17 25.16
CA ASN A 56 -14.37 27.29 24.43
C ASN A 56 -15.26 27.77 23.28
N TYR A 57 -16.30 27.01 22.88
CA TYR A 57 -17.18 27.43 21.78
C TYR A 57 -17.97 28.71 22.10
N ALA A 58 -18.24 28.98 23.38
CA ALA A 58 -18.95 30.19 23.80
C ALA A 58 -18.11 31.47 23.58
N SER A 59 -16.77 31.37 23.71
CA SER A 59 -15.84 32.51 23.58
C SER A 59 -15.10 32.55 22.25
N ALA A 60 -15.09 31.46 21.48
CA ALA A 60 -14.41 31.39 20.20
C ALA A 60 -15.14 32.20 19.11
N ILE A 61 -14.34 32.91 18.32
CA ILE A 61 -14.78 33.61 17.11
C ILE A 61 -14.42 32.73 15.93
N LEU A 62 -15.43 32.20 15.22
CA LEU A 62 -15.26 31.27 14.09
C LEU A 62 -15.54 31.93 12.74
N SER A 63 -15.77 33.24 12.72
CA SER A 63 -16.28 33.99 11.57
C SER A 63 -15.34 34.04 10.35
N GLU A 64 -14.06 33.68 10.52
CA GLU A 64 -13.10 33.54 9.41
C GLU A 64 -13.24 32.21 8.65
N LEU A 65 -13.77 31.17 9.31
CA LEU A 65 -13.83 29.81 8.77
C LEU A 65 -15.24 29.39 8.36
N LEU A 66 -16.26 29.88 9.06
CA LEU A 66 -17.65 29.51 8.81
C LEU A 66 -18.54 30.74 8.57
N PRO A 67 -19.63 30.59 7.80
CA PRO A 67 -20.71 31.56 7.77
C PRO A 67 -21.35 31.75 9.15
N GLU A 68 -21.84 32.96 9.42
CA GLU A 68 -22.43 33.34 10.71
C GLU A 68 -23.64 32.46 11.10
N GLU A 69 -24.43 32.00 10.12
CA GLU A 69 -25.56 31.08 10.35
C GLU A 69 -25.10 29.76 10.98
N VAL A 70 -24.03 29.17 10.43
CA VAL A 70 -23.48 27.88 10.91
C VAL A 70 -22.78 28.08 12.25
N GLU A 71 -22.09 29.21 12.45
CA GLU A 71 -21.45 29.54 13.73
C GLU A 71 -22.48 29.61 14.88
N ALA A 72 -23.62 30.26 14.64
CA ALA A 72 -24.70 30.35 15.63
C ALA A 72 -25.28 28.97 15.97
N GLU A 73 -25.47 28.11 14.96
CA GLU A 73 -25.96 26.74 15.15
C GLU A 73 -24.97 25.89 15.96
N VAL A 74 -23.67 25.99 15.67
CA VAL A 74 -22.62 25.29 16.43
C VAL A 74 -22.59 25.75 17.89
N LYS A 75 -22.72 27.05 18.16
CA LYS A 75 -22.76 27.59 19.54
C LYS A 75 -23.99 27.11 20.30
N ALA A 76 -25.17 27.14 19.68
CA ALA A 76 -26.39 26.60 20.28
C ALA A 76 -26.29 25.09 20.55
N ALA A 77 -25.71 24.33 19.60
CA ALA A 77 -25.49 22.90 19.77
C ALA A 77 -24.45 22.59 20.85
N ALA A 78 -23.45 23.45 21.06
CA ALA A 78 -22.44 23.27 22.11
C ALA A 78 -23.07 23.37 23.52
N GLU A 79 -24.07 24.22 23.72
CA GLU A 79 -24.78 24.34 25.00
C GLU A 79 -25.67 23.13 25.31
N ILE A 80 -26.28 22.53 24.29
CA ILE A 80 -27.26 21.43 24.41
C ILE A 80 -26.62 20.05 24.12
N SER A 81 -25.31 20.00 23.86
CA SER A 81 -24.60 18.82 23.39
C SER A 81 -24.69 17.63 24.36
N MET A 82 -25.00 16.46 23.82
CA MET A 82 -25.06 15.19 24.55
C MET A 82 -23.72 14.44 24.62
N GLY A 83 -22.63 15.02 24.12
CA GLY A 83 -21.32 14.36 24.17
C GLY A 83 -20.75 14.23 25.58
N THR A 84 -19.80 13.32 25.79
CA THR A 84 -19.12 13.13 27.08
C THR A 84 -17.99 14.13 27.28
N GLU A 85 -17.67 14.49 28.52
CA GLU A 85 -16.43 15.22 28.80
C GLU A 85 -15.23 14.28 28.60
N VAL A 86 -14.19 14.79 27.93
CA VAL A 86 -12.97 14.06 27.58
C VAL A 86 -11.78 14.76 28.24
N SER A 87 -10.70 14.01 28.50
CA SER A 87 -9.50 14.57 29.11
C SER A 87 -8.83 15.61 28.20
N GLU A 88 -8.12 16.56 28.80
CA GLU A 88 -7.37 17.57 28.04
C GLU A 88 -6.21 16.95 27.23
N GLU A 89 -5.65 15.84 27.72
CA GLU A 89 -4.59 15.08 27.03
C GLU A 89 -5.12 14.48 25.71
N ASP A 90 -6.30 13.87 25.76
CA ASP A 90 -6.94 13.30 24.56
C ASP A 90 -7.34 14.40 23.56
N ILE A 91 -7.83 15.55 24.04
CA ILE A 91 -8.13 16.70 23.18
C ILE A 91 -6.84 17.19 22.48
N CYS A 92 -5.72 17.24 23.20
CA CYS A 92 -4.43 17.61 22.61
C CYS A 92 -4.02 16.65 21.48
N ASN A 93 -4.20 15.34 21.68
CA ASN A 93 -3.91 14.34 20.64
C ASN A 93 -4.80 14.51 19.41
N ILE A 94 -6.09 14.80 19.60
CA ILE A 94 -7.02 15.08 18.49
C ILE A 94 -6.62 16.35 17.72
N LEU A 95 -6.20 17.40 18.43
CA LEU A 95 -5.69 18.64 17.82
C LEU A 95 -4.42 18.41 17.01
N HIS A 96 -3.53 17.54 17.49
CA HIS A 96 -2.33 17.15 16.76
C HIS A 96 -2.69 16.44 15.45
N LEU A 97 -3.65 15.51 15.49
CA LEU A 97 -4.15 14.83 14.29
C LEU A 97 -4.77 15.83 13.29
N CYS A 98 -5.54 16.82 13.76
CA CYS A 98 -6.08 17.88 12.89
C CYS A 98 -4.99 18.72 12.21
N THR A 99 -3.88 18.95 12.92
CA THR A 99 -2.71 19.67 12.39
C THR A 99 -2.05 18.83 11.29
N GLN A 100 -1.85 17.54 11.53
CA GLN A 100 -1.31 16.60 10.53
C GLN A 100 -2.17 16.53 9.27
N VAL A 101 -3.50 16.47 9.40
CA VAL A 101 -4.42 16.50 8.23
C VAL A 101 -4.25 17.78 7.41
N THR A 102 -4.06 18.92 8.08
CA THR A 102 -3.85 20.20 7.40
C THR A 102 -2.52 20.23 6.66
N GLU A 103 -1.44 19.75 7.29
CA GLU A 103 -0.12 19.62 6.67
C GLU A 103 -0.15 18.69 5.44
N ILE A 104 -0.83 17.55 5.53
CA ILE A 104 -1.00 16.63 4.40
C ILE A 104 -1.78 17.29 3.25
N SER A 105 -2.83 18.06 3.57
CA SER A 105 -3.61 18.79 2.57
C SER A 105 -2.78 19.86 1.85
N GLU A 106 -1.90 20.56 2.56
CA GLU A 106 -0.95 21.52 1.97
C GLU A 106 0.08 20.80 1.10
N TYR A 107 0.65 19.70 1.58
CA TYR A 107 1.60 18.89 0.83
C TYR A 107 0.99 18.33 -0.46
N ARG A 108 -0.27 17.88 -0.44
CA ARG A 108 -1.01 17.45 -1.62
C ARG A 108 -1.07 18.56 -2.68
N THR A 109 -1.30 19.80 -2.26
CA THR A 109 -1.35 20.96 -3.17
C THR A 109 0.03 21.24 -3.78
N GLN A 110 1.10 21.18 -2.98
CA GLN A 110 2.48 21.33 -3.47
C GLN A 110 2.86 20.22 -4.45
N LEU A 111 2.47 18.97 -4.16
CA LEU A 111 2.72 17.83 -5.02
C LEU A 111 1.98 17.95 -6.37
N TYR A 112 0.76 18.52 -6.35
CA TYR A 112 0.00 18.81 -7.56
C TYR A 112 0.70 19.87 -8.44
N GLU A 113 1.17 20.97 -7.86
CA GLU A 113 1.93 22.00 -8.57
C GLU A 113 3.24 21.44 -9.16
N TYR A 114 3.93 20.59 -8.40
CA TYR A 114 5.10 19.87 -8.88
C TYR A 114 4.75 18.99 -10.09
N LEU A 115 3.68 18.20 -10.03
CA LEU A 115 3.23 17.36 -11.13
C LEU A 115 2.88 18.18 -12.38
N GLN A 116 2.22 19.33 -12.22
CA GLN A 116 1.90 20.23 -13.33
C GLN A 116 3.16 20.74 -14.03
N SER A 117 4.15 21.22 -13.27
CA SER A 117 5.41 21.72 -13.84
C SER A 117 6.19 20.63 -14.59
N GLN A 118 6.20 19.40 -14.05
CA GLN A 118 6.89 18.26 -14.66
C GLN A 118 6.20 17.78 -15.94
N MET A 119 4.87 17.68 -15.92
CA MET A 119 4.11 17.23 -17.08
C MET A 119 4.24 18.22 -18.24
N MET A 120 4.22 19.52 -17.95
CA MET A 120 4.42 20.56 -18.96
C MET A 120 5.83 20.52 -19.59
N ALA A 121 6.85 20.10 -18.82
CA ALA A 121 8.21 19.94 -19.34
C ALA A 121 8.39 18.68 -20.21
N ILE A 122 7.72 17.57 -19.87
CA ILE A 122 7.90 16.28 -20.54
C ILE A 122 6.98 16.12 -21.75
N ALA A 123 5.69 16.43 -21.61
CA ALA A 123 4.68 16.19 -22.64
C ALA A 123 3.73 17.39 -22.80
N PRO A 124 4.22 18.57 -23.24
CA PRO A 124 3.41 19.78 -23.34
C PRO A 124 2.19 19.63 -24.25
N ASN A 125 2.30 18.85 -25.33
CA ASN A 125 1.18 18.63 -26.24
C ASN A 125 0.07 17.82 -25.58
N VAL A 126 0.41 16.76 -24.82
CA VAL A 126 -0.57 15.92 -24.12
C VAL A 126 -1.26 16.73 -23.03
N THR A 127 -0.49 17.53 -22.28
CA THR A 127 -1.02 18.45 -21.27
C THR A 127 -2.04 19.41 -21.84
N VAL A 128 -1.75 20.04 -22.99
CA VAL A 128 -2.66 21.00 -23.61
C VAL A 128 -3.94 20.33 -24.12
N MET A 129 -3.86 19.07 -24.59
CA MET A 129 -5.03 18.39 -25.15
C MET A 129 -5.96 17.77 -24.09
N VAL A 130 -5.40 17.13 -23.06
CA VAL A 130 -6.18 16.30 -22.11
C VAL A 130 -6.09 16.80 -20.66
N GLY A 131 -5.16 17.71 -20.38
CA GLY A 131 -4.87 18.21 -19.03
C GLY A 131 -3.82 17.36 -18.31
N GLU A 132 -3.23 17.94 -17.26
CA GLU A 132 -2.10 17.38 -16.52
C GLU A 132 -2.44 16.07 -15.80
N LEU A 133 -3.58 16.03 -15.09
CA LEU A 133 -3.98 14.87 -14.29
C LEU A 133 -4.30 13.66 -15.14
N VAL A 134 -5.10 13.86 -16.20
CA VAL A 134 -5.50 12.78 -17.08
C VAL A 134 -4.30 12.32 -17.91
N GLY A 135 -3.47 13.25 -18.40
CA GLY A 135 -2.21 12.91 -19.05
C GLY A 135 -1.28 12.09 -18.16
N ALA A 136 -1.14 12.45 -16.87
CA ALA A 136 -0.33 11.70 -15.91
C ALA A 136 -0.83 10.27 -15.70
N ARG A 137 -2.14 10.08 -15.56
CA ARG A 137 -2.73 8.75 -15.41
C ARG A 137 -2.60 7.90 -16.67
N LEU A 138 -2.75 8.49 -17.86
CA LEU A 138 -2.55 7.78 -19.12
C LEU A 138 -1.10 7.29 -19.27
N ILE A 139 -0.14 8.13 -18.92
CA ILE A 139 1.28 7.74 -18.92
C ILE A 139 1.55 6.65 -17.87
N ALA A 140 0.95 6.75 -16.68
CA ALA A 140 1.08 5.71 -15.66
C ALA A 140 0.56 4.35 -16.15
N HIS A 141 -0.63 4.33 -16.74
CA HIS A 141 -1.23 3.10 -17.27
C HIS A 141 -0.43 2.51 -18.44
N ALA A 142 0.04 3.35 -19.37
CA ALA A 142 0.83 2.89 -20.51
C ALA A 142 2.18 2.30 -20.07
N VAL A 143 2.81 2.86 -19.04
CA VAL A 143 4.07 2.34 -18.49
C VAL A 143 3.85 1.01 -17.77
N GLU A 144 2.74 0.83 -17.05
CA GLU A 144 2.40 -0.47 -16.45
C GLU A 144 2.17 -1.56 -17.52
N GLU A 145 1.49 -1.23 -18.61
CA GLU A 145 1.26 -2.18 -19.72
C GLU A 145 2.57 -2.59 -20.42
N GLU A 146 3.51 -1.66 -20.64
CA GLU A 146 4.82 -2.00 -21.22
C GLU A 146 5.66 -2.92 -20.30
N GLU A 147 5.53 -2.80 -18.98
CA GLU A 147 6.21 -3.68 -18.03
C GLU A 147 5.62 -5.11 -18.02
N GLU A 148 4.28 -5.25 -18.13
CA GLU A 148 3.63 -6.57 -18.24
C GLU A 148 4.03 -7.32 -19.52
N GLU A 149 4.12 -6.62 -20.66
CA GLU A 149 4.56 -7.23 -21.93
C GLU A 149 6.01 -7.77 -21.86
N GLU A 150 6.91 -7.08 -21.15
CA GLU A 150 8.28 -7.55 -20.93
C GLU A 150 8.36 -8.77 -19.98
N GLU A 151 7.48 -8.86 -18.98
CA GLU A 151 7.43 -10.02 -18.09
C GLU A 151 6.87 -11.25 -18.81
N ASP A 152 5.83 -11.09 -19.61
CA ASP A 152 5.27 -12.15 -20.45
C ASP A 152 6.31 -12.67 -21.46
N GLU A 153 7.09 -11.78 -22.07
CA GLU A 153 8.17 -12.17 -22.99
C GLU A 153 9.28 -12.94 -22.24
N LYS A 154 9.66 -12.52 -21.03
CA LYS A 154 10.65 -13.24 -20.20
C LYS A 154 10.14 -14.60 -19.75
N VAL A 155 8.86 -14.73 -19.38
CA VAL A 155 8.24 -16.02 -19.01
C VAL A 155 8.27 -16.98 -20.19
N LEU A 156 7.90 -16.52 -21.39
CA LEU A 156 7.95 -17.34 -22.61
C LEU A 156 9.37 -17.82 -22.92
N VAL A 157 10.38 -16.96 -22.80
CA VAL A 157 11.79 -17.35 -23.02
C VAL A 157 12.27 -18.38 -21.99
N VAL A 158 11.88 -18.25 -20.72
CA VAL A 158 12.23 -19.21 -19.66
C VAL A 158 11.52 -20.56 -19.87
N GLU A 159 10.28 -20.56 -20.33
CA GLU A 159 9.54 -21.78 -20.68
C GLU A 159 10.18 -22.52 -21.88
N GLU A 160 10.62 -21.80 -22.91
CA GLU A 160 11.35 -22.39 -24.03
C GLU A 160 12.69 -22.98 -23.57
N GLU A 161 13.46 -22.28 -22.75
CA GLU A 161 14.74 -22.77 -22.23
C GLU A 161 14.60 -24.04 -21.39
N THR A 162 13.60 -24.10 -20.52
CA THR A 162 13.34 -25.27 -19.67
C THR A 162 12.87 -26.48 -20.50
N SER A 163 12.12 -26.22 -21.58
CA SER A 163 11.69 -27.22 -22.55
C SER A 163 12.87 -27.81 -23.34
N VAL A 164 13.80 -26.97 -23.80
CA VAL A 164 15.02 -27.39 -24.49
C VAL A 164 15.96 -28.17 -23.56
N LYS A 165 16.11 -27.73 -22.30
CA LYS A 165 16.88 -28.46 -21.26
C LYS A 165 16.28 -29.84 -20.96
N LYS A 166 14.95 -29.96 -20.88
CA LYS A 166 14.24 -31.25 -20.75
C LYS A 166 14.46 -32.17 -21.96
N LYS A 167 14.47 -31.62 -23.18
CA LYS A 167 14.70 -32.37 -24.43
C LYS A 167 16.13 -32.92 -24.49
N LYS A 168 17.15 -32.07 -24.24
CA LYS A 168 18.57 -32.50 -24.14
C LYS A 168 18.80 -33.57 -23.07
N LYS A 169 18.09 -33.50 -21.94
CA LYS A 169 18.18 -34.50 -20.85
C LYS A 169 17.50 -35.82 -21.24
N LYS A 170 16.47 -35.78 -22.08
CA LYS A 170 15.76 -36.96 -22.61
C LYS A 170 16.58 -37.66 -23.70
N ASP A 171 17.24 -36.91 -24.57
CA ASP A 171 18.13 -37.47 -25.61
C ASP A 171 19.38 -38.11 -25.00
N LYS A 172 19.96 -37.51 -23.96
CA LYS A 172 21.11 -38.10 -23.23
C LYS A 172 20.75 -39.40 -22.48
N LYS A 173 19.46 -39.64 -22.18
CA LYS A 173 18.97 -40.84 -21.48
C LYS A 173 18.62 -41.99 -22.44
N LYS A 174 18.41 -41.71 -23.73
CA LYS A 174 18.15 -42.74 -24.75
C LYS A 174 19.40 -43.51 -25.18
N HIS A 175 20.60 -42.96 -24.96
CA HIS A 175 21.86 -43.61 -25.36
C HIS A 175 22.40 -44.68 -24.39
N ILE A 176 21.71 -44.99 -23.27
CA ILE A 176 22.21 -45.90 -22.21
C ILE A 176 21.40 -47.22 -22.12
N LYS A 177 20.61 -47.61 -23.13
CA LYS A 177 19.88 -48.89 -23.10
C LYS A 177 19.89 -49.61 -24.46
N GLU A 178 21.01 -50.24 -24.79
CA GLU A 178 21.05 -51.45 -25.61
C GLU A 178 22.15 -52.36 -25.04
N GLU A 179 21.77 -53.48 -24.43
CA GLU A 179 22.60 -54.68 -24.31
C GLU A 179 21.91 -55.78 -25.15
N PRO A 180 22.67 -56.74 -25.69
CA PRO A 180 22.15 -58.10 -25.72
C PRO A 180 23.12 -59.15 -25.15
N ASP A 181 22.53 -60.12 -24.45
CA ASP A 181 23.11 -61.37 -23.90
C ASP A 181 23.64 -62.34 -24.96
N SER A 182 24.75 -63.05 -24.67
CA SER A 182 24.89 -64.52 -24.85
C SER A 182 26.27 -65.08 -24.40
N GLU A 183 26.25 -65.96 -23.39
CA GLU A 183 26.99 -67.23 -23.11
C GLU A 183 28.50 -67.42 -23.45
N GLU A 184 29.33 -67.70 -22.41
CA GLU A 184 30.04 -68.98 -22.09
C GLU A 184 31.17 -68.74 -21.02
N GLU A 185 31.21 -69.54 -19.94
CA GLU A 185 32.33 -69.62 -18.97
C GLU A 185 33.34 -70.76 -19.36
N PRO A 186 34.41 -71.16 -18.61
CA PRO A 186 35.08 -70.62 -17.40
C PRO A 186 36.65 -70.64 -17.42
N CYS A 187 37.34 -70.03 -16.42
CA CYS A 187 38.40 -70.68 -15.58
C CYS A 187 39.23 -69.75 -14.66
N THR A 188 39.07 -69.98 -13.35
CA THR A 188 40.07 -70.13 -12.26
C THR A 188 41.05 -69.03 -11.78
N SER A 189 41.09 -68.93 -10.44
CA SER A 189 42.16 -68.49 -9.52
C SER A 189 42.29 -66.97 -9.31
N THR A 190 42.27 -66.37 -8.11
CA THR A 190 42.92 -66.78 -6.85
C THR A 190 42.41 -65.96 -5.65
N ALA A 191 42.31 -66.62 -4.49
CA ALA A 191 42.51 -66.12 -3.11
C ALA A 191 41.69 -64.96 -2.50
N VAL A 192 40.68 -65.34 -1.71
CA VAL A 192 40.56 -65.14 -0.24
C VAL A 192 40.91 -63.75 0.34
N ARG A 193 39.91 -63.01 0.87
CA ARG A 193 39.55 -62.92 2.32
C ARG A 193 38.45 -61.86 2.59
N SER A 194 37.39 -62.27 3.29
CA SER A 194 36.53 -61.46 4.17
C SER A 194 36.72 -62.05 5.59
N PRO A 195 36.38 -61.41 6.74
CA PRO A 195 35.16 -60.60 7.02
C PRO A 195 35.46 -59.35 7.91
N GLU A 196 34.55 -58.42 8.21
CA GLU A 196 33.39 -58.48 9.12
C GLU A 196 32.58 -57.17 8.98
N LYS A 197 31.24 -57.19 8.79
CA LYS A 197 30.18 -57.19 9.83
C LYS A 197 30.33 -56.03 10.83
N LYS A 198 29.41 -55.07 10.98
CA LYS A 198 27.97 -55.19 11.36
C LYS A 198 27.37 -53.77 11.34
N LYS A 199 26.18 -53.55 10.74
CA LYS A 199 24.85 -53.43 11.41
C LYS A 199 24.78 -52.30 12.46
N LYS A 200 23.73 -51.48 12.59
CA LYS A 200 22.39 -51.35 11.96
C LYS A 200 21.69 -50.21 12.73
N LYS A 201 20.80 -49.47 12.04
CA LYS A 201 19.45 -48.98 12.48
C LYS A 201 19.39 -48.02 13.70
N LYS A 202 18.36 -47.20 13.91
CA LYS A 202 17.17 -46.64 13.20
C LYS A 202 16.32 -45.99 14.31
N LYS A 203 15.51 -44.97 13.93
CA LYS A 203 14.34 -44.35 14.62
C LYS A 203 14.64 -43.09 15.46
N LYS A 204 14.07 -41.93 15.09
CA LYS A 204 12.71 -41.38 15.46
C LYS A 204 12.65 -41.17 16.98
N LYS A 205 12.34 -39.98 17.50
CA LYS A 205 10.99 -39.38 17.48
C LYS A 205 11.00 -38.04 18.26
N ASP A 206 10.19 -37.07 17.81
CA ASP A 206 9.45 -35.97 18.49
C ASP A 206 9.85 -35.44 19.89
N MET A 207 9.65 -34.11 20.06
CA MET A 207 8.97 -33.44 21.20
C MET A 207 9.82 -32.43 22.01
N GLU A 208 9.29 -31.19 22.04
CA GLU A 208 9.42 -30.10 23.04
C GLU A 208 10.81 -29.55 23.42
N ASP A 209 11.05 -28.28 23.07
CA ASP A 209 11.14 -27.14 24.00
C ASP A 209 10.92 -25.82 23.23
#